data_AF-Q5S7X7-F1
#
_entry.id   AF-Q5S7X7-F1
#
_cell.length_a   1.000
_cell.length_b   1.000
_cell.length_c   1.000
_cell.angle_alpha   90.00
_cell.angle_beta   90.00
_cell.angle_gamma   90.00
#
_symmetry.space_group_name_H-M   'P 1'
#
loop_
_entity.id
_entity.type
_entity.pdbx_description
1 polymer ?
#
loop_
_entity_poly.entity_id
_entity_poly.type
_entity_poly.pdbx_seq_one_letter_code
_entity_poly.pdbx_strand_id
1 'polypeptide(L)'
;HVQRMAEPAYIAKWSVEAAIKQFQGDTGAKVVLDTIDVQYQPGHGYTSMGETNQPHGQFFNSGNKFSKDRFLPVGALHVETEQLIDIPGERMKLIHDHSAYSEPHDGIIVRADVIKTRQIYDLDEFPNATLTKEESTIERNGKNVHMKLIPQAPAFSMREFITKKGDIVTFTLTNHDKVEDLTHGFGIPR
;
A
#
# COMPACT_ATOMS: atom_id res chain seq x y z
N HIS A 1 10.33 27.35 -17.66
CA HIS A 1 10.10 26.11 -16.89
C HIS A 1 8.62 25.80 -16.66
N VAL A 2 7.72 26.79 -16.57
CA VAL A 2 6.27 26.56 -16.33
C VAL A 2 5.50 26.09 -17.59
N GLN A 3 6.04 26.29 -18.79
CA GLN A 3 5.36 25.94 -20.06
C GLN A 3 5.40 24.44 -20.46
N ARG A 4 6.24 23.61 -19.84
CA ARG A 4 6.29 22.15 -20.16
C ARG A 4 5.27 21.31 -19.37
N MET A 5 4.55 21.89 -18.40
CA MET A 5 3.53 21.15 -17.66
C MET A 5 2.20 20.98 -18.42
N ALA A 6 2.09 21.57 -19.61
CA ALA A 6 0.91 21.49 -20.48
C ALA A 6 1.09 20.54 -21.68
N GLU A 7 2.23 19.86 -21.80
CA GLU A 7 2.45 18.90 -22.87
C GLU A 7 1.70 17.58 -22.60
N PRO A 8 1.15 16.94 -23.65
CA PRO A 8 0.54 15.62 -23.53
C PRO A 8 1.58 14.64 -22.99
N ALA A 9 1.22 13.95 -21.91
CA ALA A 9 2.04 12.89 -21.35
C ALA A 9 1.48 11.56 -21.81
N TYR A 10 2.33 10.65 -22.24
CA TYR A 10 1.89 9.38 -22.80
C TYR A 10 2.79 8.24 -22.38
N ILE A 11 2.22 7.04 -22.43
CA ILE A 11 2.95 5.77 -22.34
C ILE A 11 3.14 5.24 -23.75
N ALA A 12 4.37 4.80 -24.07
CA ALA A 12 4.69 4.17 -25.34
C ALA A 12 4.85 2.65 -25.16
N LYS A 13 4.05 1.87 -25.90
CA LYS A 13 4.24 0.41 -26.04
C LYS A 13 5.18 0.18 -27.21
N TRP A 14 6.31 -0.46 -26.98
CA TRP A 14 7.34 -0.68 -28.01
C TRP A 14 7.94 -2.09 -27.93
N SER A 15 8.46 -2.57 -29.06
CA SER A 15 9.11 -3.88 -29.16
C SER A 15 10.63 -3.75 -29.06
N VAL A 16 11.21 -4.45 -28.08
CA VAL A 16 12.67 -4.54 -27.91
C VAL A 16 13.33 -5.20 -29.12
N GLU A 17 12.72 -6.27 -29.67
CA GLU A 17 13.26 -6.96 -30.84
C GLU A 17 13.28 -6.04 -32.07
N ALA A 18 12.19 -5.30 -32.31
CA ALA A 18 12.13 -4.35 -33.42
C ALA A 18 13.11 -3.20 -33.22
N ALA A 19 13.29 -2.71 -31.98
CA ALA A 19 14.29 -1.69 -31.67
C ALA A 19 15.72 -2.16 -31.97
N ILE A 20 16.05 -3.41 -31.64
CA ILE A 20 17.35 -4.02 -31.97
C ILE A 20 17.55 -4.10 -33.48
N LYS A 21 16.54 -4.56 -34.24
CA LYS A 21 16.62 -4.62 -35.72
C LYS A 21 16.81 -3.23 -36.33
N GLN A 22 16.04 -2.24 -35.86
CA GLN A 22 16.18 -0.86 -36.31
C GLN A 22 17.57 -0.31 -36.02
N PHE A 23 18.12 -0.57 -34.84
CA PHE A 23 19.47 -0.18 -34.48
C PHE A 23 20.55 -0.83 -35.36
N GLN A 24 20.31 -2.05 -35.85
CA GLN A 24 21.19 -2.77 -36.78
C GLN A 24 21.03 -2.33 -38.26
N GLY A 25 20.16 -1.35 -38.55
CA GLY A 25 20.01 -0.76 -39.88
C GLY A 25 18.73 -1.13 -40.62
N ASP A 26 17.84 -1.94 -40.02
CA ASP A 26 16.51 -2.17 -40.60
C ASP A 26 15.58 -0.97 -40.35
N THR A 27 15.61 0.00 -41.26
CA THR A 27 14.77 1.20 -41.17
C THR A 27 13.27 0.92 -41.30
N GLY A 28 12.87 -0.28 -41.72
CA GLY A 28 11.47 -0.70 -41.83
C GLY A 28 10.88 -1.29 -40.54
N ALA A 29 11.70 -1.57 -39.53
CA ALA A 29 11.23 -2.17 -38.28
C ALA A 29 10.26 -1.24 -37.51
N LYS A 30 9.04 -1.74 -37.23
CA LYS A 30 8.03 -1.02 -36.45
C LYS A 30 8.31 -1.13 -34.95
N VAL A 31 9.02 -0.15 -34.40
CA VAL A 31 9.43 -0.14 -32.98
C VAL A 31 8.29 0.23 -32.04
N VAL A 32 7.64 1.38 -32.28
CA VAL A 32 6.50 1.84 -31.49
C VAL A 32 5.25 1.12 -31.99
N LEU A 33 4.63 0.34 -31.10
CA LEU A 33 3.45 -0.46 -31.39
C LEU A 33 2.17 0.32 -31.12
N ASP A 34 2.17 1.10 -30.02
CA ASP A 34 1.05 1.92 -29.61
C ASP A 34 1.49 3.04 -28.65
N THR A 35 0.65 4.06 -28.50
CA THR A 35 0.81 5.14 -27.51
C THR A 35 -0.54 5.45 -26.89
N ILE A 36 -0.56 5.76 -25.59
CA ILE A 36 -1.76 6.18 -24.89
C ILE A 36 -1.48 7.41 -24.03
N ASP A 37 -2.36 8.41 -24.10
CA ASP A 37 -2.29 9.59 -23.24
C ASP A 37 -2.64 9.23 -21.80
N VAL A 38 -1.83 9.71 -20.86
CA VAL A 38 -2.01 9.56 -19.41
C VAL A 38 -2.08 10.92 -18.72
N GLN A 39 -2.72 10.98 -17.57
CA GLN A 39 -3.08 12.21 -16.89
C GLN A 39 -2.62 12.20 -15.43
N TYR A 40 -1.62 12.98 -15.03
CA TYR A 40 -0.64 13.69 -15.86
C TYR A 40 0.78 13.54 -15.31
N GLN A 41 1.77 13.65 -16.20
CA GLN A 41 3.19 13.53 -15.87
C GLN A 41 3.48 12.17 -15.19
N PRO A 42 3.47 11.06 -15.95
CA PRO A 42 3.75 9.74 -15.43
C PRO A 42 5.15 9.70 -14.83
N GLY A 43 5.26 9.10 -13.65
CA GLY A 43 6.51 8.70 -13.04
C GLY A 43 6.82 7.25 -13.38
N HIS A 44 6.77 6.37 -12.38
CA HIS A 44 6.90 4.94 -12.61
C HIS A 44 5.60 4.36 -13.16
N GLY A 45 5.74 3.23 -13.84
CA GLY A 45 4.61 2.38 -14.18
C GLY A 45 5.00 0.92 -14.06
N TYR A 46 4.05 0.10 -13.68
CA TYR A 46 4.28 -1.28 -13.28
C TYR A 46 3.24 -2.20 -13.90
N THR A 47 3.66 -3.40 -14.30
CA THR A 47 2.78 -4.39 -14.93
C THR A 47 2.40 -5.50 -13.96
N SER A 48 1.24 -6.10 -14.19
CA SER A 48 0.83 -7.33 -13.50
C SER A 48 1.90 -8.42 -13.62
N MET A 49 2.44 -8.84 -12.47
CA MET A 49 3.55 -9.80 -12.32
C MET A 49 4.84 -9.39 -13.05
N GLY A 50 5.01 -8.10 -13.38
CA GLY A 50 6.04 -7.60 -14.30
C GLY A 50 7.49 -7.83 -13.87
N GLU A 51 7.75 -7.83 -12.57
CA GLU A 51 9.09 -8.02 -11.99
C GLU A 51 9.37 -9.47 -11.61
N THR A 52 8.64 -10.41 -12.22
CA THR A 52 8.80 -11.85 -11.99
C THR A 52 9.18 -12.56 -13.29
N ASN A 53 9.53 -13.85 -13.20
CA ASN A 53 9.69 -14.71 -14.39
C ASN A 53 8.34 -15.21 -14.96
N GLN A 54 7.21 -14.73 -14.44
CA GLN A 54 5.86 -15.05 -14.89
C GLN A 54 5.05 -13.76 -15.16
N PRO A 55 5.55 -12.82 -16.00
CA PRO A 55 4.82 -11.60 -16.30
C PRO A 55 3.50 -11.93 -16.99
N HIS A 56 2.41 -11.31 -16.52
CA HIS A 56 1.07 -11.61 -17.02
C HIS A 56 0.72 -10.90 -18.33
N GLY A 57 1.28 -9.70 -18.55
CA GLY A 57 0.93 -8.87 -19.70
C GLY A 57 -0.56 -8.49 -19.77
N GLN A 58 -1.25 -8.44 -18.63
CA GLN A 58 -2.69 -8.11 -18.57
C GLN A 58 -2.92 -6.64 -18.26
N PHE A 59 -2.23 -6.11 -17.24
CA PHE A 59 -2.42 -4.72 -16.82
C PHE A 59 -1.09 -4.00 -16.75
N PHE A 60 -1.12 -2.71 -17.06
CA PHE A 60 -0.10 -1.73 -16.74
C PHE A 60 -0.76 -0.64 -15.90
N ASN A 61 -0.14 -0.24 -14.81
CA ASN A 61 -0.57 0.91 -14.05
C ASN A 61 0.44 2.05 -14.23
N SER A 62 -0.06 3.25 -14.55
CA SER A 62 0.73 4.48 -14.68
C SER A 62 0.58 5.33 -13.42
N GLY A 63 1.66 5.53 -12.67
CA GLY A 63 1.67 6.39 -11.48
C GLY A 63 1.97 7.84 -11.83
N ASN A 64 0.94 8.67 -11.91
CA ASN A 64 1.03 10.03 -12.45
C ASN A 64 1.07 11.10 -11.34
N LYS A 65 1.96 12.08 -11.49
CA LYS A 65 2.33 13.03 -10.43
C LYS A 65 1.40 14.23 -10.27
N PHE A 66 0.51 14.46 -11.21
CA PHE A 66 -0.49 15.53 -11.10
C PHE A 66 -1.85 15.05 -11.55
N SER A 67 -2.89 15.28 -10.73
CA SER A 67 -4.28 14.96 -11.09
C SER A 67 -5.02 16.07 -11.81
N LYS A 68 -4.69 17.35 -11.54
CA LYS A 68 -5.32 18.52 -12.16
C LYS A 68 -6.85 18.42 -12.17
N ASP A 69 -7.44 18.21 -13.35
CA ASP A 69 -8.87 18.20 -13.63
C ASP A 69 -9.50 16.80 -13.62
N ARG A 70 -8.74 15.75 -13.26
CA ARG A 70 -9.26 14.36 -13.24
C ARG A 70 -10.28 14.10 -12.13
N PHE A 71 -10.25 14.87 -11.04
CA PHE A 71 -11.10 14.65 -9.87
C PHE A 71 -11.80 15.93 -9.41
N LEU A 72 -12.76 15.78 -8.49
CA LEU A 72 -13.39 16.92 -7.83
C LEU A 72 -12.32 17.76 -7.10
N PRO A 73 -12.43 19.11 -7.13
CA PRO A 73 -11.45 19.97 -6.48
C PRO A 73 -11.54 19.85 -4.95
N VAL A 74 -10.40 19.64 -4.30
CA VAL A 74 -10.27 19.45 -2.84
C VAL A 74 -9.39 20.50 -2.14
N GLY A 75 -9.07 21.59 -2.85
CA GLY A 75 -8.22 22.68 -2.37
C GLY A 75 -6.84 22.67 -3.02
N ALA A 76 -5.87 23.34 -2.39
CA ALA A 76 -4.55 23.57 -3.00
C ALA A 76 -3.70 22.30 -3.14
N LEU A 77 -3.86 21.35 -2.22
CA LEU A 77 -3.20 20.05 -2.26
C LEU A 77 -4.10 19.07 -3.02
N HIS A 78 -3.70 18.74 -4.23
CA HIS A 78 -4.35 17.71 -5.03
C HIS A 78 -3.78 16.33 -4.67
N VAL A 79 -4.55 15.29 -4.96
CA VAL A 79 -4.09 13.89 -4.99
C VAL A 79 -3.29 13.62 -6.27
N GLU A 80 -2.53 12.52 -6.29
CA GLU A 80 -1.96 11.95 -7.50
C GLU A 80 -3.02 11.15 -8.30
N THR A 81 -2.67 10.70 -9.52
CA THR A 81 -3.56 9.86 -10.35
C THR A 81 -2.85 8.57 -10.72
N GLU A 82 -3.37 7.45 -10.24
CA GLU A 82 -2.97 6.11 -10.67
C GLU A 82 -3.93 5.66 -11.76
N GLN A 83 -3.40 5.33 -12.94
CA GLN A 83 -4.20 4.96 -14.10
C GLN A 83 -3.98 3.50 -14.48
N LEU A 84 -5.04 2.69 -14.40
CA LEU A 84 -5.01 1.29 -14.81
C LEU A 84 -5.30 1.17 -16.32
N ILE A 85 -4.41 0.48 -17.02
CA ILE A 85 -4.42 0.31 -18.47
C ILE A 85 -4.46 -1.19 -18.79
N ASP A 86 -5.43 -1.59 -19.61
CA ASP A 86 -5.54 -2.92 -20.21
C ASP A 86 -4.59 -3.02 -21.42
N ILE A 87 -3.70 -4.01 -21.43
CA ILE A 87 -2.58 -4.14 -22.39
C ILE A 87 -2.46 -5.45 -23.23
N PRO A 88 -3.30 -6.52 -23.11
CA PRO A 88 -3.20 -7.72 -23.96
C PRO A 88 -3.51 -7.44 -25.43
N GLY A 89 -4.38 -6.49 -25.71
CA GLY A 89 -4.80 -6.17 -27.06
C GLY A 89 -3.71 -5.49 -27.89
N GLU A 90 -3.99 -5.31 -29.19
CA GLU A 90 -3.13 -4.54 -30.09
C GLU A 90 -2.98 -3.08 -29.60
N ARG A 91 -4.07 -2.51 -29.07
CA ARG A 91 -4.12 -1.16 -28.49
C ARG A 91 -4.27 -1.23 -26.97
N MET A 92 -3.54 -0.36 -26.29
CA MET A 92 -3.71 -0.06 -24.87
C MET A 92 -5.05 0.64 -24.64
N LYS A 93 -5.71 0.34 -23.53
CA LYS A 93 -6.98 0.97 -23.16
C LYS A 93 -6.92 1.43 -21.71
N LEU A 94 -7.08 2.73 -21.49
CA LEU A 94 -7.30 3.27 -20.15
C LEU A 94 -8.65 2.77 -19.65
N ILE A 95 -8.66 2.05 -18.52
CA ILE A 95 -9.88 1.46 -17.96
C ILE A 95 -10.28 2.06 -16.61
N HIS A 96 -9.37 2.73 -15.91
CA HIS A 96 -9.67 3.36 -14.64
C HIS A 96 -8.69 4.48 -14.26
N ASP A 97 -9.22 5.52 -13.60
CA ASP A 97 -8.45 6.52 -12.85
C ASP A 97 -8.76 6.36 -11.36
N HIS A 98 -7.71 6.29 -10.53
CA HIS A 98 -7.84 6.27 -9.09
C HIS A 98 -7.00 7.37 -8.44
N SER A 99 -7.57 8.05 -7.44
CA SER A 99 -6.84 9.01 -6.62
C SER A 99 -5.86 8.30 -5.70
N ALA A 100 -4.62 8.77 -5.61
CA ALA A 100 -3.64 8.24 -4.65
C ALA A 100 -3.08 9.34 -3.74
N TYR A 101 -2.68 8.96 -2.51
CA TYR A 101 -2.10 9.89 -1.53
C TYR A 101 -1.04 9.20 -0.65
N SER A 102 0.06 9.84 -0.27
CA SER A 102 0.61 11.10 -0.81
C SER A 102 1.79 10.72 -1.69
N GLU A 103 1.57 10.70 -3.00
CA GLU A 103 2.54 10.38 -4.04
C GLU A 103 3.20 9.00 -3.91
N PRO A 104 2.48 7.89 -4.19
CA PRO A 104 3.14 6.61 -4.40
C PRO A 104 4.21 6.73 -5.50
N HIS A 105 5.41 6.26 -5.18
CA HIS A 105 6.52 6.32 -6.13
C HIS A 105 6.55 5.11 -7.05
N ASP A 106 6.24 3.94 -6.51
CA ASP A 106 6.34 2.67 -7.23
C ASP A 106 5.37 1.63 -6.66
N GLY A 107 5.18 0.53 -7.39
CA GLY A 107 4.32 -0.56 -6.99
C GLY A 107 4.59 -1.86 -7.74
N ILE A 108 4.08 -2.96 -7.18
CA ILE A 108 4.03 -4.26 -7.83
C ILE A 108 2.60 -4.78 -7.79
N ILE A 109 2.20 -5.50 -8.83
CA ILE A 109 0.90 -6.17 -8.90
C ILE A 109 1.17 -7.67 -8.89
N VAL A 110 0.74 -8.35 -7.82
CA VAL A 110 0.92 -9.80 -7.66
C VAL A 110 -0.42 -10.52 -7.75
N ARG A 111 -0.41 -11.77 -8.24
CA ARG A 111 -1.59 -12.63 -8.18
C ARG A 111 -2.00 -12.90 -6.75
N ALA A 112 -3.31 -12.96 -6.52
CA ALA A 112 -3.86 -13.28 -5.21
C ALA A 112 -3.38 -14.65 -4.68
N ASP A 113 -3.21 -15.65 -5.54
CA ASP A 113 -2.80 -17.01 -5.14
C ASP A 113 -1.29 -17.16 -4.85
N VAL A 114 -0.48 -16.12 -5.11
CA VAL A 114 0.93 -16.07 -4.70
C VAL A 114 1.06 -15.70 -3.22
N ILE A 115 0.09 -14.96 -2.67
CA ILE A 115 0.11 -14.49 -1.29
C ILE A 115 -0.83 -15.33 -0.43
N LYS A 116 -0.29 -15.89 0.65
CA LYS A 116 -1.07 -16.56 1.69
C LYS A 116 -1.11 -15.66 2.92
N THR A 117 -2.28 -15.09 3.18
CA THR A 117 -2.53 -14.30 4.39
C THR A 117 -2.99 -15.21 5.53
N ARG A 118 -3.00 -14.65 6.74
CA ARG A 118 -3.66 -15.25 7.90
C ARG A 118 -4.63 -14.23 8.50
N GLN A 119 -5.69 -14.74 9.09
CA GLN A 119 -6.79 -13.94 9.63
C GLN A 119 -6.56 -13.59 11.11
N ILE A 120 -5.86 -14.45 11.84
CA ILE A 120 -5.61 -14.33 13.27
C ILE A 120 -4.14 -14.67 13.51
N TYR A 121 -3.51 -13.96 14.45
CA TYR A 121 -2.15 -14.25 14.87
C TYR A 121 -2.12 -15.36 15.92
N ASP A 122 -1.09 -16.21 15.88
CA ASP A 122 -0.83 -17.15 16.97
C ASP A 122 -0.10 -16.41 18.12
N LEU A 123 -0.58 -16.59 19.35
CA LEU A 123 -0.07 -15.83 20.49
C LEU A 123 1.36 -16.22 20.89
N ASP A 124 1.79 -17.43 20.55
CA ASP A 124 3.13 -17.96 20.81
C ASP A 124 4.22 -17.29 19.95
N GLU A 125 3.83 -16.60 18.87
CA GLU A 125 4.75 -15.79 18.06
C GLU A 125 5.23 -14.51 18.76
N PHE A 126 4.56 -14.11 19.85
CA PHE A 126 4.88 -12.89 20.58
C PHE A 126 5.48 -13.24 21.95
N PRO A 127 6.80 -13.08 22.14
CA PRO A 127 7.47 -13.44 23.40
C PRO A 127 6.96 -12.71 24.65
N ASN A 128 6.27 -11.59 24.45
CA ASN A 128 5.68 -10.78 25.51
C ASN A 128 4.16 -10.98 25.66
N ALA A 129 3.54 -11.92 24.94
CA ALA A 129 2.12 -12.17 25.05
C ALA A 129 1.72 -12.54 26.49
N THR A 130 0.58 -12.01 26.90
CA THR A 130 -0.12 -12.43 28.13
C THR A 130 -1.05 -13.56 27.73
N LEU A 131 -0.71 -14.80 28.07
CA LEU A 131 -1.36 -16.01 27.55
C LEU A 131 -2.61 -16.40 28.35
N THR A 132 -2.67 -15.99 29.61
CA THR A 132 -3.75 -16.33 30.53
C THR A 132 -4.28 -15.09 31.24
N LYS A 133 -5.52 -15.13 31.72
CA LYS A 133 -6.11 -13.98 32.44
C LYS A 133 -5.35 -13.71 33.74
N GLU A 134 -4.80 -14.73 34.34
CA GLU A 134 -4.01 -14.71 35.58
C GLU A 134 -2.67 -13.97 35.40
N GLU A 135 -2.14 -13.91 34.17
CA GLU A 135 -0.94 -13.13 33.83
C GLU A 135 -1.23 -11.63 33.62
N SER A 136 -2.49 -11.20 33.69
CA SER A 136 -2.82 -9.76 33.70
C SER A 136 -2.40 -9.15 35.04
N THR A 137 -1.31 -8.36 35.01
CA THR A 137 -0.66 -7.84 36.22
C THR A 137 -0.36 -6.34 36.13
N ILE A 138 -0.19 -5.71 37.29
CA ILE A 138 0.41 -4.39 37.45
C ILE A 138 1.67 -4.56 38.28
N GLU A 139 2.81 -4.60 37.63
CA GLU A 139 4.12 -4.78 38.27
C GLU A 139 4.82 -3.44 38.43
N ARG A 140 5.38 -3.19 39.62
CA ARG A 140 6.07 -1.93 39.94
C ARG A 140 7.53 -2.17 40.29
N ASN A 141 8.41 -1.43 39.63
CA ASN A 141 9.83 -1.36 39.94
C ASN A 141 10.26 0.11 40.02
N GLY A 142 10.23 0.67 41.23
CA GLY A 142 10.45 2.10 41.44
C GLY A 142 9.40 2.94 40.72
N LYS A 143 9.84 3.78 39.78
CA LYS A 143 8.95 4.59 38.92
C LYS A 143 8.40 3.83 37.72
N ASN A 144 8.97 2.67 37.39
CA ASN A 144 8.52 1.89 36.24
C ASN A 144 7.30 1.05 36.66
N VAL A 145 6.24 1.14 35.86
CA VAL A 145 5.01 0.39 36.05
C VAL A 145 4.72 -0.38 34.77
N HIS A 146 4.79 -1.71 34.82
CA HIS A 146 4.46 -2.56 33.69
C HIS A 146 3.08 -3.17 33.90
N MET A 147 2.17 -2.90 32.97
CA MET A 147 0.80 -3.41 33.00
C MET A 147 0.59 -4.41 31.87
N LYS A 148 0.25 -5.64 32.22
CA LYS A 148 -0.19 -6.68 31.28
C LYS A 148 -1.70 -6.77 31.28
N LEU A 149 -2.30 -6.67 30.10
CA LEU A 149 -3.75 -6.54 29.90
C LEU A 149 -4.19 -7.44 28.75
N ILE A 150 -5.38 -8.02 28.90
CA ILE A 150 -6.04 -8.79 27.86
C ILE A 150 -7.34 -8.07 27.48
N PRO A 151 -7.45 -7.47 26.29
CA PRO A 151 -8.74 -7.18 25.70
C PRO A 151 -9.41 -8.47 25.20
N GLN A 152 -10.67 -8.65 25.58
CA GLN A 152 -11.60 -9.62 25.01
C GLN A 152 -12.97 -8.96 24.99
N ALA A 153 -13.57 -8.80 23.80
CA ALA A 153 -14.75 -7.98 23.61
C ALA A 153 -15.85 -8.32 24.65
N PRO A 154 -16.45 -7.32 25.34
CA PRO A 154 -16.28 -5.87 25.17
C PRO A 154 -15.33 -5.22 26.20
N ALA A 155 -14.48 -5.97 26.91
CA ALA A 155 -13.76 -5.44 28.07
C ALA A 155 -12.27 -5.83 28.12
N PHE A 156 -11.49 -5.01 28.81
CA PHE A 156 -10.15 -5.38 29.27
C PHE A 156 -10.23 -6.26 30.52
N SER A 157 -9.20 -7.07 30.75
CA SER A 157 -9.02 -7.86 31.97
C SER A 157 -8.91 -6.97 33.22
N MET A 158 -8.43 -5.74 33.08
CA MET A 158 -8.49 -4.70 34.12
C MET A 158 -9.10 -3.42 33.56
N ARG A 159 -10.10 -2.87 34.27
CA ARG A 159 -10.84 -1.67 33.85
C ARG A 159 -10.31 -0.39 34.46
N GLU A 160 -9.63 -0.48 35.60
CA GLU A 160 -9.08 0.64 36.34
C GLU A 160 -7.69 0.27 36.86
N PHE A 161 -6.79 1.24 36.80
CA PHE A 161 -5.46 1.14 37.40
C PHE A 161 -5.05 2.52 37.90
N ILE A 162 -4.35 2.56 39.02
CA ILE A 162 -3.90 3.80 39.65
C ILE A 162 -2.41 3.94 39.41
N THR A 163 -1.97 5.11 38.95
CA THR A 163 -0.54 5.47 38.80
C THR A 163 -0.22 6.73 39.60
N LYS A 164 1.07 6.99 39.80
CA LYS A 164 1.55 8.23 40.42
C LYS A 164 2.05 9.18 39.35
N LYS A 165 1.90 10.49 39.60
CA LYS A 165 2.52 11.51 38.75
C LYS A 165 4.02 11.24 38.64
N GLY A 166 4.52 11.11 37.42
CA GLY A 166 5.93 10.81 37.14
C GLY A 166 6.28 9.32 37.07
N ASP A 167 5.31 8.41 37.18
CA ASP A 167 5.49 7.01 36.81
C ASP A 167 5.78 6.89 35.29
N ILE A 168 6.65 5.95 34.93
CA ILE A 168 6.90 5.52 33.55
C ILE A 168 6.07 4.25 33.34
N VAL A 169 5.00 4.34 32.56
CA VAL A 169 4.04 3.25 32.39
C VAL A 169 4.23 2.56 31.05
N THR A 170 4.45 1.25 31.07
CA THR A 170 4.49 0.37 29.90
C THR A 170 3.26 -0.51 29.90
N PHE A 171 2.57 -0.59 28.76
CA PHE A 171 1.44 -1.51 28.57
C PHE A 171 1.85 -2.66 27.65
N THR A 172 1.45 -3.86 28.01
CA THR A 172 1.44 -5.04 27.15
C THR A 172 -0.01 -5.48 27.00
N LEU A 173 -0.52 -5.41 25.77
CA LEU A 173 -1.89 -5.76 25.43
C LEU A 173 -1.87 -7.00 24.54
N THR A 174 -2.63 -8.02 24.90
CA THR A 174 -2.74 -9.27 24.13
C THR A 174 -4.21 -9.55 23.84
N ASN A 175 -4.63 -9.33 22.59
CA ASN A 175 -6.02 -9.60 22.16
C ASN A 175 -6.29 -11.10 22.20
N HIS A 176 -7.31 -11.50 22.98
CA HIS A 176 -7.71 -12.90 23.14
C HIS A 176 -8.91 -13.30 22.29
N ASP A 177 -9.50 -12.36 21.54
CA ASP A 177 -10.57 -12.70 20.61
C ASP A 177 -10.05 -13.58 19.47
N LYS A 178 -10.79 -14.65 19.19
CA LYS A 178 -10.49 -15.64 18.14
C LYS A 178 -11.40 -15.48 16.93
N VAL A 179 -11.97 -14.29 16.77
CA VAL A 179 -12.83 -13.94 15.65
C VAL A 179 -12.03 -13.04 14.72
N GLU A 180 -11.98 -13.40 13.43
CA GLU A 180 -11.39 -12.56 12.39
C GLU A 180 -12.00 -11.15 12.43
N ASP A 181 -11.17 -10.13 12.16
CA ASP A 181 -11.57 -8.72 12.11
C ASP A 181 -12.04 -8.12 13.45
N LEU A 182 -12.02 -8.89 14.55
CA LEU A 182 -12.33 -8.38 15.90
C LEU A 182 -11.10 -7.70 16.53
N THR A 183 -10.72 -6.57 15.94
CA THR A 183 -9.56 -5.78 16.35
C THR A 183 -9.91 -4.85 17.51
N HIS A 184 -9.01 -4.75 18.49
CA HIS A 184 -9.12 -3.79 19.59
C HIS A 184 -8.03 -2.72 19.49
N GLY A 185 -8.35 -1.54 20.01
CA GLY A 185 -7.40 -0.46 20.21
C GLY A 185 -7.21 -0.15 21.70
N PHE A 186 -6.16 0.59 22.02
CA PHE A 186 -5.94 1.15 23.35
C PHE A 186 -5.59 2.63 23.22
N GLY A 187 -6.39 3.47 23.87
CA GLY A 187 -6.22 4.92 23.87
C GLY A 187 -6.18 5.44 25.29
N ILE A 188 -5.22 6.30 25.58
CA ILE A 188 -5.16 7.07 26.83
C ILE A 188 -5.67 8.48 26.52
N PRO A 189 -6.85 8.88 27.02
CA PRO A 189 -7.32 10.25 26.86
C PRO A 189 -6.35 11.23 27.56
N ARG A 190 -6.28 12.46 27.05
CA ARG A 190 -5.47 13.53 27.64
C ARG A 190 -6.12 14.12 28.87
#